data_AF-A0A2U1T5E7-F1
#
_entry.id   AF-A0A2U1T5E7-F1
#
_cell.length_a   1.000
_cell.length_b   1.000
_cell.length_c   1.000
_cell.angle_alpha   90.00
_cell.angle_beta   90.00
_cell.angle_gamma   90.00
#
_symmetry.space_group_name_H-M   'P 1'
#
loop_
_entity.id
_entity.type
_entity.pdbx_description
1 polymer ?
#
loop_
_entity_poly.entity_id
_entity_poly.type
_entity_poly.pdbx_seq_one_letter_code
_entity_poly.pdbx_strand_id
1 'polypeptide(L)'
;MTIIEIIVAALVVLAAFMTLSTVVAQWRAPDALTRTNLMGPLVCVAVPALVIAKLVWDWAHVGFDLNDTLRAVIAIAGVWVVASVGSYYLGRSIYGVTVVDNAGEQ
;
A
#
# COMPACT_ATOMS: atom_id res chain seq x y z
N MET A 1 -26.86 -13.64 -2.70
CA MET A 1 -25.46 -13.39 -2.31
C MET A 1 -25.19 -14.08 -1.00
N THR A 2 -24.15 -14.89 -0.95
CA THR A 2 -23.68 -15.54 0.29
C THR A 2 -22.96 -14.53 1.17
N ILE A 3 -22.84 -14.82 2.47
CA ILE A 3 -22.11 -13.96 3.42
C ILE A 3 -20.66 -13.74 2.98
N ILE A 4 -20.03 -14.76 2.38
CA ILE A 4 -18.65 -14.70 1.90
C ILE A 4 -18.51 -13.71 0.74
N GLU A 5 -19.42 -13.75 -0.24
CA GLU A 5 -19.43 -12.80 -1.36
C GLU A 5 -19.54 -11.36 -0.88
N ILE A 6 -20.34 -11.11 0.17
CA ILE A 6 -20.47 -9.78 0.77
C ILE A 6 -19.16 -9.33 1.41
N ILE A 7 -18.47 -10.21 2.15
CA ILE A 7 -17.17 -9.89 2.76
C ILE A 7 -16.12 -9.58 1.69
N VAL A 8 -16.03 -10.41 0.65
CA VAL A 8 -15.10 -10.21 -0.46
C VAL A 8 -15.40 -8.89 -1.17
N ALA A 9 -16.67 -8.62 -1.49
CA ALA A 9 -17.08 -7.36 -2.10
C ALA A 9 -16.72 -6.14 -1.22
N ALA A 10 -16.96 -6.22 0.10
CA ALA A 10 -16.61 -5.15 1.02
C ALA A 10 -15.10 -4.88 1.07
N LEU A 11 -14.27 -5.93 1.09
CA LEU A 11 -12.80 -5.79 1.05
C LEU A 11 -12.32 -5.17 -0.27
N VAL A 12 -12.90 -5.58 -1.40
CA VAL A 12 -12.55 -5.02 -2.72
C VAL A 12 -12.97 -3.56 -2.82
N VAL A 13 -14.17 -3.20 -2.36
CA VAL A 13 -14.65 -1.81 -2.33
C VAL A 13 -13.76 -0.94 -1.42
N LEU A 14 -13.39 -1.45 -0.24
CA LEU A 14 -12.45 -0.77 0.65
C LEU A 14 -11.10 -0.53 -0.04
N ALA A 15 -10.55 -1.56 -0.70
CA ALA A 15 -9.28 -1.43 -1.40
C ALA A 15 -9.35 -0.42 -2.56
N ALA A 16 -10.43 -0.45 -3.35
CA ALA A 16 -10.65 0.51 -4.42
C ALA A 16 -10.76 1.94 -3.88
N PHE A 17 -11.51 2.14 -2.79
CA PHE A 17 -11.66 3.43 -2.13
C PHE A 17 -10.33 3.96 -1.58
N MET A 18 -9.54 3.11 -0.89
CA MET A 18 -8.22 3.48 -0.40
C MET A 18 -7.25 3.82 -1.55
N THR A 19 -7.27 3.04 -2.62
CA THR A 19 -6.46 3.31 -3.82
C THR A 19 -6.81 4.66 -4.43
N LEU A 20 -8.10 4.92 -4.67
CA LEU A 20 -8.57 6.19 -5.22
C LEU A 20 -8.22 7.37 -4.30
N SER A 21 -8.42 7.19 -2.99
CA SER A 21 -8.07 8.20 -1.98
C SER A 21 -6.57 8.52 -2.03
N THR A 22 -5.70 7.53 -2.17
CA THR A 22 -4.26 7.76 -2.36
C THR A 22 -3.97 8.51 -3.65
N VAL A 23 -4.60 8.16 -4.78
CA VAL A 23 -4.40 8.89 -6.04
C VAL A 23 -4.80 10.37 -5.89
N VAL A 24 -5.95 10.65 -5.29
CA VAL A 24 -6.42 12.01 -5.04
C VAL A 24 -5.48 12.75 -4.09
N ALA A 25 -5.01 12.10 -3.03
CA ALA A 25 -4.05 12.68 -2.09
C ALA A 25 -2.73 13.01 -2.79
N GLN A 26 -2.22 12.14 -3.66
CA GLN A 26 -1.00 12.37 -4.43
C GLN A 26 -1.13 13.57 -5.38
N TRP A 27 -2.27 13.71 -6.06
CA TRP A 27 -2.52 14.88 -6.93
C TRP A 27 -2.52 16.17 -6.11
N ARG A 28 -3.18 16.17 -4.95
CA ARG A 28 -3.31 17.37 -4.10
C ARG A 28 -2.06 17.71 -3.30
N ALA A 29 -1.08 16.81 -3.24
CA ALA A 29 0.10 17.00 -2.41
C ALA A 29 1.05 18.08 -2.98
N PRO A 30 1.46 19.06 -2.14
CA PRO A 30 2.21 20.24 -2.58
C PRO A 30 3.69 19.95 -2.88
N ASP A 31 4.29 18.97 -2.20
CA ASP A 31 5.72 18.68 -2.29
C ASP A 31 6.01 17.17 -2.42
N ALA A 32 7.22 16.84 -2.88
CA ALA A 32 7.64 15.47 -3.15
C ALA A 32 7.78 14.62 -1.87
N LEU A 33 8.13 15.23 -0.73
CA LEU A 33 8.30 14.50 0.53
C LEU A 33 6.94 14.08 1.09
N THR A 34 5.96 14.99 1.08
CA THR A 34 4.57 14.71 1.42
C THR A 34 3.99 13.62 0.51
N ARG A 35 4.25 13.67 -0.81
CA ARG A 35 3.84 12.61 -1.75
C ARG A 35 4.40 11.24 -1.38
N THR A 36 5.67 11.19 -1.00
CA THR A 36 6.32 9.93 -0.59
C THR A 36 5.64 9.35 0.66
N ASN A 37 5.27 10.20 1.62
CA ASN A 37 4.59 9.77 2.84
C ASN A 37 3.11 9.39 2.65
N LEU A 38 2.46 9.91 1.61
CA LEU A 38 1.04 9.65 1.32
C LEU A 38 0.76 8.28 0.68
N MET A 39 1.78 7.47 0.41
CA MET A 39 1.61 6.12 -0.13
C MET A 39 1.06 5.09 0.88
N GLY A 40 1.01 5.44 2.17
CA GLY A 40 0.59 4.54 3.25
C GLY A 40 -0.76 3.84 3.03
N PRO A 41 -1.87 4.54 2.69
CA PRO A 41 -3.17 3.89 2.54
C PRO A 41 -3.21 2.83 1.42
N LEU A 42 -2.49 3.06 0.32
CA LEU A 42 -2.38 2.10 -0.78
C LEU A 42 -1.62 0.84 -0.34
N VAL A 43 -0.43 1.03 0.22
CA VAL A 43 0.50 -0.07 0.56
C VAL A 43 0.02 -0.85 1.78
N CYS A 44 -0.41 -0.16 2.83
CA CYS A 44 -0.73 -0.78 4.12
C CYS A 44 -2.16 -1.30 4.20
N VAL A 45 -3.09 -0.76 3.39
CA VAL A 45 -4.52 -1.12 3.48
C VAL A 45 -5.03 -1.72 2.18
N ALA A 46 -4.91 -1.02 1.05
CA ALA A 46 -5.53 -1.47 -0.20
C ALA A 46 -4.94 -2.80 -0.69
N VAL A 47 -3.61 -2.91 -0.75
CA VAL A 47 -2.94 -4.13 -1.22
C VAL A 47 -3.24 -5.33 -0.31
N PRO A 48 -3.07 -5.26 1.03
CA PRO A 48 -3.43 -6.37 1.91
C PRO A 48 -4.92 -6.74 1.84
N ALA A 49 -5.82 -5.75 1.75
CA ALA A 49 -7.25 -6.01 1.63
C ALA A 49 -7.58 -6.83 0.37
N LEU A 50 -6.95 -6.53 -0.78
CA LEU A 50 -7.14 -7.31 -2.02
C LEU A 50 -6.58 -8.74 -1.90
N VAL A 51 -5.40 -8.90 -1.29
CA VAL A 51 -4.80 -10.22 -1.08
C VAL A 51 -5.69 -11.08 -0.17
N ILE A 52 -6.21 -10.51 0.91
CA ILE A 52 -7.14 -11.19 1.82
C ILE A 52 -8.46 -11.51 1.11
N ALA A 53 -9.00 -10.57 0.30
CA ALA A 53 -10.22 -10.81 -0.47
C ALA A 53 -10.09 -12.01 -1.41
N LYS A 54 -8.97 -12.12 -2.13
CA LYS A 54 -8.63 -13.26 -2.98
C LYS A 54 -8.56 -14.56 -2.17
N LEU A 55 -7.87 -14.53 -1.03
CA LEU A 55 -7.71 -15.72 -0.19
C LEU A 55 -9.04 -16.24 0.37
N VAL A 56 -9.90 -15.34 0.85
CA VAL A 56 -11.25 -15.67 1.33
C VAL A 56 -12.13 -16.23 0.22
N TRP A 57 -12.03 -15.66 -0.99
CA TRP A 57 -12.75 -16.15 -2.16
C TRP A 57 -12.34 -17.58 -2.53
N ASP A 58 -11.04 -17.86 -2.58
CA ASP A 58 -10.52 -19.17 -2.97
C ASP A 58 -10.86 -20.26 -1.94
N TRP A 59 -10.76 -19.94 -0.65
CA TRP A 59 -11.17 -20.87 0.42
C TRP A 59 -12.64 -21.28 0.31
N ALA A 60 -13.49 -20.41 -0.24
CA ALA A 60 -14.92 -20.69 -0.40
C ALA A 60 -15.25 -21.52 -1.65
N HIS A 61 -14.44 -21.47 -2.70
CA HIS A 61 -14.73 -22.12 -3.99
C HIS A 61 -13.91 -23.38 -4.24
N VAL A 62 -12.63 -23.36 -3.87
CA VAL A 62 -11.67 -24.44 -4.14
C VAL A 62 -11.34 -25.22 -2.87
N GLY A 63 -11.53 -24.59 -1.71
CA GLY A 63 -11.20 -25.14 -0.39
C GLY A 63 -9.92 -24.55 0.18
N PHE A 64 -9.57 -24.95 1.39
CA PHE A 64 -8.40 -24.41 2.10
C PHE A 64 -7.09 -24.99 1.54
N ASP A 65 -6.19 -24.10 1.10
CA ASP A 65 -4.83 -24.41 0.68
C ASP A 65 -3.81 -23.63 1.52
N LEU A 66 -2.90 -24.37 2.16
CA LEU A 66 -1.83 -23.81 3.00
C LEU A 66 -0.78 -23.03 2.17
N ASN A 67 -0.47 -23.48 0.95
CA ASN A 67 0.48 -22.82 0.07
C ASN A 67 0.00 -21.42 -0.30
N ASP A 68 -1.26 -21.29 -0.70
CA ASP A 68 -1.85 -19.99 -1.04
C ASP A 68 -1.93 -19.06 0.17
N THR A 69 -2.21 -19.61 1.35
CA THR A 69 -2.20 -18.86 2.62
C THR A 69 -0.80 -18.32 2.93
N LEU A 70 0.24 -19.15 2.79
CA LEU A 70 1.62 -18.73 3.04
C LEU A 70 2.09 -17.68 2.02
N ARG A 71 1.75 -17.86 0.73
CA ARG A 71 2.06 -16.89 -0.32
C ARG A 71 1.37 -15.56 -0.07
N ALA A 72 0.13 -15.55 0.44
CA ALA A 72 -0.57 -14.33 0.82
C ALA A 72 0.16 -13.57 1.93
N VAL A 73 0.59 -14.27 3.00
CA VAL A 73 1.36 -13.66 4.11
C VAL A 73 2.69 -13.10 3.60
N ILE A 74 3.44 -13.87 2.80
CA ILE A 74 4.72 -13.44 2.22
C ILE A 74 4.51 -12.24 1.29
N ALA A 75 3.43 -12.21 0.50
CA ALA A 75 3.13 -11.10 -0.40
C ALA A 75 2.86 -9.80 0.38
N ILE A 76 2.06 -9.86 1.45
CA ILE A 76 1.77 -8.71 2.31
C ILE A 76 3.04 -8.21 3.00
N ALA A 77 3.81 -9.11 3.62
CA ALA A 77 5.06 -8.75 4.27
C ALA A 77 6.08 -8.18 3.27
N GLY A 78 6.21 -8.78 2.09
CA GLY A 78 7.10 -8.33 1.03
C GLY A 78 6.78 -6.91 0.56
N VAL A 79 5.50 -6.61 0.33
CA VAL A 79 5.06 -5.25 -0.05
C VAL A 79 5.38 -4.24 1.05
N TRP A 80 5.14 -4.58 2.32
CA TRP A 80 5.43 -3.66 3.43
C TRP A 80 6.92 -3.38 3.59
N VAL A 81 7.76 -4.42 3.48
CA VAL A 81 9.22 -4.26 3.56
C VAL A 81 9.73 -3.39 2.40
N VAL A 82 9.35 -3.73 1.17
CA VAL A 82 9.81 -3.01 -0.03
C VAL A 82 9.34 -1.55 -0.01
N ALA A 83 8.09 -1.29 0.38
CA ALA A 83 7.56 0.06 0.44
C ALA A 83 8.22 0.90 1.54
N SER A 84 8.51 0.31 2.70
CA SER A 84 9.24 0.98 3.78
C SER A 84 10.63 1.42 3.33
N VAL A 85 11.38 0.50 2.71
CA VAL A 85 12.72 0.76 2.18
C VAL A 85 12.67 1.77 1.03
N GLY A 86 11.71 1.64 0.12
CA GLY A 86 11.54 2.56 -1.00
C GLY A 86 11.24 4.00 -0.55
N SER A 87 10.32 4.16 0.41
CA SER A 87 9.99 5.47 1.00
C SER A 87 11.21 6.11 1.69
N TYR A 88 12.01 5.31 2.39
CA TYR A 88 13.25 5.80 3.02
C TYR A 88 14.26 6.33 2.00
N TYR A 89 14.56 5.56 0.94
CA TYR A 89 15.49 5.99 -0.09
C TYR A 89 14.97 7.20 -0.88
N LEU A 90 13.67 7.24 -1.20
CA LEU A 90 13.04 8.38 -1.84
C LEU A 90 13.15 9.64 -0.97
N GLY A 91 12.81 9.56 0.31
CA GLY A 91 12.94 10.67 1.25
C GLY A 91 14.37 11.21 1.33
N ARG A 92 15.38 10.33 1.42
CA ARG A 92 16.80 10.72 1.45
C ARG A 92 17.25 11.35 0.13
N SER A 93 16.79 10.83 -1.01
CA SER A 93 17.11 11.40 -2.31
C SER A 93 16.53 12.81 -2.48
N ILE A 94 15.31 13.06 -1.98
CA ILE A 94 14.67 14.37 -2.03
C ILE A 94 15.41 15.37 -1.12
N TYR A 95 15.73 14.98 0.11
CA TYR A 95 16.49 15.82 1.03
C TYR A 95 17.89 16.17 0.49
N GLY A 96 18.55 15.24 -0.20
CA GLY A 96 19.90 15.45 -0.74
C GLY A 96 19.98 16.52 -1.84
N VAL A 97 18.87 16.88 -2.49
CA VAL A 97 18.82 17.92 -3.54
C VAL A 97 18.18 19.24 -3.08
N THR A 98 17.41 19.25 -1.98
CA THR A 98 16.76 20.47 -1.47
C THR A 98 17.57 21.24 -0.43
N VAL A 99 18.65 20.65 0.12
CA VAL A 99 19.60 21.39 0.95
C VAL A 99 20.51 22.19 0.02
N VAL A 100 20.14 23.45 -0.24
CA VAL A 100 21.14 24.46 -0.56
C VAL A 100 21.83 24.73 0.77
N ASP A 101 23.05 24.23 0.93
CA ASP A 101 23.90 24.61 2.06
C ASP A 101 24.05 26.13 1.98
N ASN A 102 23.50 26.88 2.94
CA ASN A 102 23.83 28.29 3.12
C ASN A 102 25.26 28.36 3.71
N ALA A 103 26.23 27.83 2.96
CA ALA A 103 27.64 27.94 3.25
C ALA A 103 28.13 29.28 2.69
N GLY A 104 27.88 30.35 3.46
CA GLY A 104 28.46 31.66 3.19
C GLY A 104 27.51 32.80 3.49
N GLU A 105 27.37 33.14 4.77
CA GLU A 105 27.10 34.51 5.26
C GLU A 105 27.12 34.50 6.80
N GLN A 106 28.32 34.27 7.38
CA GLN A 106 28.75 34.79 8.69
C GLN A 106 30.26 35.03 8.65
#